data_AF-A0A520M4D0-F1
#
_entry.id   AF-A0A520M4D0-F1
#
_cell.length_a   1.000
_cell.length_b   1.000
_cell.length_c   1.000
_cell.angle_alpha   90.00
_cell.angle_beta   90.00
_cell.angle_gamma   90.00
#
_symmetry.space_group_name_H-M   'P 1'
#
loop_
_entity.id
_entity.type
_entity.pdbx_description
1 polymer ?
#
loop_
_entity_poly.entity_id
_entity_poly.type
_entity_poly.pdbx_seq_one_letter_code
_entity_poly.pdbx_strand_id
1 'polypeptide(L)'
;MSFEELRLIIVVYTSALLPIYIVLKHKESLPSWVPTVYIGAFIVCALGWELWFTYGWVDGDSVDIRRSAVLNQWLPKHINWTLNSLADAGTVTLGGLWLMWRHAKKDFNIFIKWSWSAFLVFMIWCIGLNILVEMFLYHDQLSVGKDLSWAPLSPLGPYINPLLFEFNGRSLMLQNQIPWLLLPALIYKSIILLNKK
;
A
#
# COMPACT_ATOMS: atom_id res chain seq x y z
N MET A 1 -0.70 25.99 -4.97
CA MET A 1 -1.37 24.71 -4.71
C MET A 1 -2.48 24.53 -5.74
N SER A 2 -2.36 23.52 -6.59
CA SER A 2 -3.38 23.15 -7.57
C SER A 2 -4.49 22.31 -6.93
N PHE A 3 -5.59 22.11 -7.66
CA PHE A 3 -6.66 21.19 -7.24
C PHE A 3 -6.17 19.75 -7.10
N GLU A 4 -5.33 19.29 -8.03
CA GLU A 4 -4.75 17.95 -8.00
C GLU A 4 -3.86 17.74 -6.76
N GLU A 5 -3.04 18.73 -6.41
CA GLU A 5 -2.20 18.70 -5.20
C GLU A 5 -3.05 18.66 -3.92
N LEU A 6 -4.10 19.49 -3.84
CA LEU A 6 -5.01 19.50 -2.70
C LEU A 6 -5.76 18.17 -2.56
N ARG A 7 -6.26 17.61 -3.67
CA ARG A 7 -6.92 16.30 -3.70
C ARG A 7 -5.97 15.22 -3.17
N LEU A 8 -4.72 15.22 -3.64
CA LEU A 8 -3.71 14.27 -3.21
C LEU A 8 -3.49 14.34 -1.70
N ILE A 9 -3.25 15.54 -1.16
CA ILE A 9 -3.05 15.75 0.27
C ILE A 9 -4.24 15.20 1.08
N ILE A 10 -5.47 15.57 0.71
CA ILE A 10 -6.67 15.11 1.41
C ILE A 10 -6.79 13.58 1.36
N VAL A 11 -6.61 12.97 0.20
CA VAL A 11 -6.71 11.50 0.04
C VAL A 11 -5.67 10.81 0.91
N VAL A 12 -4.40 11.23 0.90
CA VAL A 12 -3.33 10.59 1.69
C VAL A 12 -3.64 10.67 3.19
N TYR A 13 -4.01 11.85 3.70
CA TYR A 13 -4.34 11.99 5.12
C TYR A 13 -5.59 11.19 5.50
N THR A 14 -6.64 11.22 4.69
CA THR A 14 -7.88 10.50 4.98
C THR A 14 -7.67 8.98 4.92
N SER A 15 -6.96 8.48 3.91
CA SER A 15 -6.63 7.06 3.77
C SER A 15 -5.72 6.53 4.88
N ALA A 16 -4.86 7.37 5.47
CA ALA A 16 -4.03 7.00 6.61
C ALA A 16 -4.79 7.04 7.94
N LEU A 17 -5.59 8.08 8.18
CA LEU A 17 -6.21 8.34 9.49
C LEU A 17 -7.56 7.64 9.70
N LEU A 18 -8.36 7.48 8.64
CA LEU A 18 -9.68 6.86 8.76
C LEU A 18 -9.62 5.39 9.23
N PRO A 19 -8.72 4.53 8.72
CA PRO A 19 -8.59 3.16 9.22
C PRO A 19 -8.21 3.11 10.70
N ILE A 20 -7.33 4.01 11.16
CA ILE A 20 -6.96 4.12 12.58
C ILE A 20 -8.20 4.41 13.42
N TYR A 21 -8.99 5.41 13.01
CA TYR A 21 -10.22 5.76 13.70
C TYR A 21 -11.19 4.57 13.78
N ILE A 22 -11.38 3.85 12.67
CA ILE A 22 -12.27 2.68 12.61
C ILE A 22 -11.77 1.57 13.56
N VAL A 23 -10.48 1.23 13.51
CA VAL A 23 -9.89 0.19 14.36
C VAL A 23 -10.02 0.53 15.84
N LEU A 24 -9.78 1.79 16.23
CA LEU A 24 -9.92 2.23 17.62
C LEU A 24 -11.38 2.22 18.08
N LYS A 25 -12.30 2.74 17.25
CA LYS A 25 -13.74 2.82 17.58
C LYS A 25 -14.38 1.44 17.72
N HIS A 26 -13.93 0.47 16.92
CA HIS A 26 -14.52 -0.87 16.85
C HIS A 26 -13.65 -1.95 17.47
N LYS A 27 -12.63 -1.58 18.26
CA LYS A 27 -11.64 -2.49 18.84
C LYS A 27 -12.27 -3.71 19.53
N GLU A 28 -13.31 -3.51 20.32
CA GLU A 28 -13.98 -4.58 21.08
C GLU A 28 -14.80 -5.54 20.19
N SER A 29 -15.20 -5.11 18.99
CA SER A 29 -15.97 -5.92 18.04
C SER A 29 -15.10 -6.62 16.98
N LEU A 30 -13.85 -6.19 16.84
CA LEU A 30 -12.93 -6.73 15.86
C LEU A 30 -12.26 -8.01 16.40
N PRO A 31 -11.95 -8.99 15.53
CA PRO A 31 -11.12 -10.11 15.94
C PRO A 31 -9.80 -9.64 16.56
N SER A 32 -9.35 -10.33 17.60
CA SER A 32 -8.16 -9.96 18.38
C SER A 32 -6.87 -9.86 17.55
N TRP A 33 -6.80 -10.56 16.41
CA TRP A 33 -5.67 -10.50 15.49
C TRP A 33 -5.63 -9.23 14.64
N VAL A 34 -6.74 -8.48 14.49
CA VAL A 34 -6.82 -7.32 13.58
C VAL A 34 -5.82 -6.22 13.96
N PRO A 35 -5.72 -5.77 15.22
CA PRO A 35 -4.71 -4.78 15.60
C PRO A 35 -3.28 -5.25 15.36
N THR A 36 -2.98 -6.53 15.64
CA THR A 36 -1.66 -7.12 15.39
C THR A 36 -1.32 -7.12 13.90
N VAL A 37 -2.27 -7.49 13.05
CA VAL A 37 -2.07 -7.51 11.59
C VAL A 37 -1.96 -6.11 11.03
N TYR A 38 -2.71 -5.14 11.54
CA TYR A 38 -2.58 -3.74 11.16
C TYR A 38 -1.18 -3.19 11.47
N ILE A 39 -0.69 -3.39 12.70
CA ILE A 39 0.67 -2.97 13.10
C ILE A 39 1.73 -3.71 12.29
N GLY A 40 1.56 -5.03 12.09
CA GLY A 40 2.47 -5.83 11.28
C GLY A 40 2.52 -5.36 9.82
N ALA A 41 1.36 -5.09 9.21
CA ALA A 41 1.28 -4.55 7.86
C ALA A 41 1.96 -3.18 7.76
N PHE A 42 1.74 -2.28 8.71
CA PHE A 42 2.41 -0.97 8.76
C PHE A 42 3.93 -1.13 8.76
N ILE A 43 4.47 -2.00 9.61
CA ILE A 43 5.92 -2.27 9.68
C ILE A 43 6.45 -2.84 8.37
N VAL A 44 5.72 -3.80 7.77
CA VAL A 44 6.13 -4.41 6.51
C VAL A 44 6.08 -3.43 5.35
N CYS A 45 5.08 -2.53 5.28
CA CYS A 45 5.02 -1.49 4.24
C CYS A 45 6.18 -0.48 4.44
N ALA A 46 6.37 -0.01 5.67
CA ALA A 46 7.42 0.94 6.04
C ALA A 46 8.82 0.43 5.66
N LEU A 47 9.18 -0.77 6.14
CA LEU A 47 10.50 -1.36 5.94
C LEU A 47 10.64 -2.04 4.57
N GLY A 48 9.53 -2.49 3.98
CA GLY A 48 9.51 -3.24 2.74
C GLY A 48 9.69 -2.37 1.51
N TRP A 49 9.14 -1.15 1.51
CA TRP A 49 9.34 -0.21 0.40
C TRP A 49 9.17 1.28 0.75
N GLU A 50 8.28 1.67 1.66
CA GLU A 50 7.92 3.09 1.82
C GLU A 50 9.09 3.98 2.24
N LEU A 51 9.95 3.51 3.15
CA LEU A 51 11.16 4.25 3.52
C LEU A 51 12.13 4.35 2.33
N TRP A 52 12.35 3.25 1.62
CA TRP A 52 13.26 3.19 0.47
C TRP A 52 12.80 4.12 -0.65
N PHE A 53 11.52 4.06 -1.01
CA PHE A 53 10.91 4.89 -2.05
C PHE A 53 10.85 6.36 -1.63
N THR A 54 10.59 6.64 -0.35
CA THR A 54 10.55 8.02 0.15
C THR A 54 11.93 8.67 0.15
N TYR A 55 12.96 7.96 0.61
CA TYR A 55 14.30 8.54 0.75
C TYR A 55 15.19 8.35 -0.47
N GLY A 56 14.90 7.41 -1.37
CA GLY A 56 15.77 7.13 -2.51
C GLY A 56 17.09 6.47 -2.10
N TRP A 57 17.07 5.57 -1.10
CA TRP A 57 18.32 5.11 -0.46
C TRP A 57 19.28 4.35 -1.36
N VAL A 58 18.76 3.59 -2.35
CA VAL A 58 19.58 2.76 -3.23
C VAL A 58 19.12 2.99 -4.67
N ASP A 59 19.93 3.74 -5.41
CA ASP A 59 19.80 4.03 -6.85
C ASP A 59 18.43 4.59 -7.27
N GLY A 60 17.72 5.29 -6.39
CA GLY A 60 16.45 5.94 -6.71
C GLY A 60 16.39 7.38 -6.25
N ASP A 61 15.45 8.13 -6.81
CA ASP A 61 15.22 9.52 -6.44
C ASP A 61 14.38 9.62 -5.16
N SER A 62 14.83 10.48 -4.25
CA SER A 62 14.02 10.85 -3.09
C SER A 62 12.70 11.48 -3.52
N VAL A 63 11.66 11.30 -2.70
CA VAL A 63 10.32 11.82 -2.99
C VAL A 63 10.30 13.34 -3.18
N ASP A 64 11.22 14.06 -2.52
CA ASP A 64 11.31 15.51 -2.61
C ASP A 64 11.72 16.01 -4.01
N ILE A 65 12.45 15.18 -4.76
CA ILE A 65 12.86 15.47 -6.15
C ILE A 65 11.75 15.08 -7.12
N ARG A 66 11.01 14.00 -6.82
CA ARG A 66 9.99 13.43 -7.71
C ARG A 66 8.66 14.21 -7.73
N ARG A 67 8.45 15.20 -6.86
CA ARG A 67 7.19 15.95 -6.74
C ARG A 67 7.38 17.45 -6.53
N SER A 68 6.28 18.20 -6.54
CA SER A 68 6.30 19.66 -6.41
C SER A 68 6.71 20.14 -5.01
N ALA A 69 7.24 21.37 -4.93
CA ALA A 69 7.57 22.02 -3.66
C ALA A 69 6.36 22.16 -2.72
N VAL A 70 5.16 22.37 -3.28
CA VAL A 70 3.91 22.44 -2.50
C VAL A 70 3.64 21.10 -1.81
N LEU A 71 3.76 19.98 -2.54
CA LEU A 71 3.58 18.66 -1.94
C LEU A 71 4.66 18.35 -0.90
N ASN A 72 5.91 18.80 -1.10
CA ASN A 72 6.97 18.68 -0.09
C ASN A 72 6.66 19.46 1.19
N GLN A 73 5.99 20.60 1.09
CA GLN A 73 5.58 21.40 2.24
C GLN A 73 4.46 20.72 3.05
N TRP A 74 3.46 20.15 2.37
CA TRP A 74 2.27 19.57 3.02
C TRP A 74 2.40 18.10 3.38
N LEU A 75 3.26 17.36 2.68
CA LEU A 75 3.58 15.96 2.96
C LEU A 75 5.10 15.78 3.10
N PRO A 76 5.76 16.43 4.08
CA PRO A 76 7.22 16.36 4.22
C PRO A 76 7.73 14.92 4.18
N LYS A 77 8.90 14.67 3.56
CA LYS A 77 9.44 13.31 3.41
C LYS A 77 9.41 12.47 4.69
N HIS A 78 9.68 13.09 5.84
CA HIS A 78 9.72 12.42 7.16
C HIS A 78 8.35 11.99 7.68
N ILE A 79 7.27 12.53 7.10
CA ILE A 79 5.87 12.18 7.38
C ILE A 79 5.30 11.31 6.24
N ASN A 80 5.77 11.52 5.01
CA ASN A 80 5.27 10.83 3.80
C ASN A 80 5.30 9.31 3.93
N TRP A 81 6.44 8.73 4.29
CA TRP A 81 6.56 7.27 4.41
C TRP A 81 5.59 6.73 5.46
N THR A 82 5.38 7.46 6.56
CA THR A 82 4.47 7.05 7.65
C THR A 82 3.04 7.06 7.16
N LEU A 83 2.60 8.13 6.48
CA LEU A 83 1.22 8.25 6.00
C LEU A 83 0.91 7.19 4.94
N ASN A 84 1.80 6.96 3.99
CA ASN A 84 1.61 5.91 2.98
C ASN A 84 1.60 4.52 3.61
N SER A 85 2.52 4.22 4.53
CA SER A 85 2.53 2.94 5.26
C SER A 85 1.23 2.70 6.05
N LEU A 86 0.66 3.75 6.64
CA LEU A 86 -0.63 3.67 7.35
C LEU A 86 -1.80 3.47 6.39
N ALA A 87 -1.79 4.14 5.24
CA ALA A 87 -2.80 3.96 4.20
C ALA A 87 -2.75 2.53 3.63
N ASP A 88 -1.56 1.99 3.41
CA ASP A 88 -1.34 0.62 2.93
C ASP A 88 -1.77 -0.43 3.96
N ALA A 89 -1.42 -0.23 5.22
CA ALA A 89 -1.84 -1.11 6.31
C ALA A 89 -3.36 -1.07 6.54
N GLY A 90 -3.97 0.10 6.41
CA GLY A 90 -5.38 0.31 6.69
C GLY A 90 -6.26 0.11 5.47
N THR A 91 -6.24 1.09 4.57
CA THR A 91 -7.12 1.15 3.40
C THR A 91 -6.88 -0.04 2.47
N VAL A 92 -5.62 -0.37 2.17
CA VAL A 92 -5.33 -1.47 1.25
C VAL A 92 -5.48 -2.82 1.97
N THR A 93 -4.75 -3.04 3.06
CA THR A 93 -4.68 -4.34 3.71
C THR A 93 -5.97 -4.68 4.46
N LEU A 94 -6.40 -3.88 5.44
CA LEU A 94 -7.65 -4.19 6.17
C LEU A 94 -8.88 -4.10 5.26
N GLY A 95 -8.92 -3.14 4.34
CA GLY A 95 -9.99 -3.05 3.33
C GLY A 95 -10.08 -4.31 2.47
N GLY A 96 -8.94 -4.83 2.02
CA GLY A 96 -8.86 -6.06 1.24
C GLY A 96 -9.26 -7.31 2.03
N LEU A 97 -8.84 -7.41 3.29
CA LEU A 97 -9.25 -8.50 4.17
C LEU A 97 -10.77 -8.46 4.47
N TRP A 98 -11.34 -7.27 4.59
CA TRP A 98 -12.78 -7.10 4.73
C TRP A 98 -13.52 -7.57 3.47
N LEU A 99 -13.07 -7.19 2.27
CA LEU A 99 -13.65 -7.67 1.01
C LEU A 99 -13.53 -9.19 0.86
N MET A 100 -12.37 -9.74 1.21
CA MET A 100 -12.12 -11.18 1.24
C MET A 100 -13.13 -11.91 2.14
N TRP A 101 -13.37 -11.40 3.35
CA TRP A 101 -14.36 -11.96 4.28
C TRP A 101 -15.80 -11.81 3.78
N ARG A 102 -16.13 -10.67 3.16
CA ARG A 102 -17.45 -10.46 2.54
C ARG A 102 -17.72 -11.43 1.40
N HIS A 103 -16.73 -11.66 0.54
CA HIS A 103 -16.80 -12.64 -0.55
C HIS A 103 -17.03 -14.07 -0.02
N ALA A 104 -16.36 -14.42 1.07
CA ALA A 104 -16.54 -15.69 1.76
C ALA A 104 -17.86 -15.78 2.58
N LYS A 105 -18.83 -14.91 2.32
CA LYS A 105 -20.12 -14.85 3.04
C LYS A 105 -19.97 -14.74 4.56
N LYS A 106 -18.93 -14.03 5.00
CA LYS A 106 -18.55 -13.85 6.40
C LYS A 106 -18.04 -15.11 7.11
N ASP A 107 -17.60 -16.12 6.37
CA ASP A 107 -16.98 -17.31 6.96
C ASP A 107 -15.59 -17.00 7.52
N PHE A 108 -15.41 -17.18 8.83
CA PHE A 108 -14.14 -16.98 9.51
C PHE A 108 -13.13 -18.12 9.27
N ASN A 109 -13.55 -19.28 8.75
CA ASN A 109 -12.65 -20.38 8.42
C ASN A 109 -11.57 -19.99 7.41
N ILE A 110 -11.84 -19.01 6.55
CA ILE A 110 -10.85 -18.49 5.60
C ILE A 110 -9.63 -17.91 6.33
N PHE A 111 -9.77 -17.44 7.57
CA PHE A 111 -8.66 -16.90 8.35
C PHE A 111 -7.91 -17.97 9.15
N ILE A 112 -8.37 -19.23 9.11
CA ILE A 112 -7.77 -20.39 9.80
C ILE A 112 -7.13 -21.36 8.79
N LYS A 113 -7.72 -21.46 7.59
CA LYS A 113 -7.25 -22.31 6.48
C LYS A 113 -7.18 -21.52 5.20
N TRP A 114 -6.14 -21.78 4.42
CA TRP A 114 -5.92 -21.10 3.14
C TRP A 114 -7.07 -21.39 2.16
N SER A 115 -7.66 -20.33 1.63
CA SER A 115 -8.66 -20.39 0.56
C SER A 115 -8.18 -19.60 -0.64
N TRP A 116 -7.96 -20.28 -1.77
CA TRP A 116 -7.51 -19.65 -3.00
C TRP A 116 -8.52 -18.64 -3.54
N SER A 117 -9.83 -18.92 -3.43
CA SER A 117 -10.86 -18.00 -3.89
C SER A 117 -10.87 -16.70 -3.07
N ALA A 118 -10.75 -16.81 -1.75
CA ALA A 118 -10.66 -15.65 -0.86
C ALA A 118 -9.36 -14.85 -1.12
N PHE A 119 -8.24 -15.56 -1.24
CA PHE A 119 -6.95 -14.96 -1.55
C PHE A 119 -6.94 -14.19 -2.89
N LEU A 120 -7.57 -14.72 -3.94
CA LEU A 120 -7.65 -14.03 -5.23
C LEU A 120 -8.38 -12.69 -5.12
N VAL A 121 -9.46 -12.61 -4.34
CA VAL A 121 -10.16 -11.33 -4.09
C VAL A 121 -9.22 -10.35 -3.39
N PHE A 122 -8.47 -10.81 -2.40
CA PHE A 122 -7.52 -9.96 -1.70
C PHE A 122 -6.39 -9.46 -2.60
N MET A 123 -5.82 -10.34 -3.43
CA MET A 123 -4.79 -9.99 -4.42
C MET A 123 -5.30 -8.98 -5.45
N ILE A 124 -6.48 -9.22 -6.04
CA ILE A 124 -7.09 -8.31 -7.03
C ILE A 124 -7.32 -6.94 -6.41
N TRP A 125 -7.77 -6.88 -5.15
CA TRP A 125 -7.93 -5.63 -4.43
C TRP A 125 -6.60 -4.88 -4.27
N CYS A 126 -5.56 -5.55 -3.75
CA CYS A 126 -4.27 -4.91 -3.52
C CYS A 126 -3.65 -4.36 -4.82
N ILE A 127 -3.62 -5.18 -5.88
CA ILE A 127 -3.07 -4.76 -7.18
C ILE A 127 -3.94 -3.68 -7.81
N GLY A 128 -5.26 -3.87 -7.82
CA GLY A 128 -6.19 -2.92 -8.43
C GLY A 128 -6.17 -1.55 -7.74
N LEU A 129 -6.13 -1.52 -6.42
CA LEU A 129 -6.04 -0.28 -5.65
C LEU A 129 -4.69 0.42 -5.88
N ASN A 130 -3.59 -0.34 -5.97
CA ASN A 130 -2.28 0.23 -6.30
C ASN A 130 -2.25 0.82 -7.72
N ILE A 131 -2.83 0.14 -8.71
CA ILE A 131 -2.99 0.68 -10.07
C ILE A 131 -3.76 1.99 -10.02
N LEU A 132 -4.85 2.09 -9.25
CA LEU A 132 -5.61 3.33 -9.12
C LEU A 132 -4.79 4.45 -8.46
N VAL A 133 -4.03 4.14 -7.41
CA VAL A 133 -3.15 5.09 -6.74
C VAL A 133 -2.07 5.60 -7.69
N GLU A 134 -1.37 4.71 -8.38
CA GLU A 134 -0.33 5.08 -9.35
C GLU A 134 -0.92 5.89 -10.51
N MET A 135 -2.03 5.44 -11.08
CA MET A 135 -2.62 6.07 -12.26
C MET A 135 -3.39 7.36 -11.97
N PHE A 136 -3.87 7.63 -10.76
CA PHE A 136 -4.73 8.79 -10.50
C PHE A 136 -4.28 9.68 -9.34
N LEU A 137 -3.44 9.17 -8.45
CA LEU A 137 -2.95 9.92 -7.29
C LEU A 137 -1.47 10.31 -7.48
N TYR A 138 -0.65 9.35 -7.89
CA TYR A 138 0.81 9.50 -7.92
C TYR A 138 1.43 9.45 -9.32
N HIS A 139 0.62 9.61 -10.37
CA HIS A 139 1.10 9.51 -11.75
C HIS A 139 2.29 10.42 -12.04
N ASP A 140 2.26 11.65 -11.51
CA ASP A 140 3.38 12.57 -11.64
C ASP A 140 4.60 12.13 -10.84
N GLN A 141 4.46 11.41 -9.72
CA GLN A 141 5.59 11.03 -8.84
C GLN A 141 6.25 9.71 -9.25
N LEU A 142 5.52 8.88 -10.01
CA LEU A 142 5.88 7.52 -10.39
C LEU A 142 6.03 7.36 -11.91
N SER A 143 6.11 8.48 -12.63
CA SER A 143 6.27 8.50 -14.08
C SER A 143 7.67 8.01 -14.51
N VAL A 144 7.79 7.69 -15.79
CA VAL A 144 9.10 7.47 -16.42
C VAL A 144 10.06 8.63 -16.12
N GLY A 145 11.31 8.30 -15.76
CA GLY A 145 12.34 9.26 -15.38
C GLY A 145 12.31 9.69 -13.91
N LYS A 146 11.52 9.03 -13.06
CA LYS A 146 11.46 9.24 -11.62
C LYS A 146 11.71 7.93 -10.89
N ASP A 147 12.97 7.55 -10.83
CA ASP A 147 13.37 6.20 -10.46
C ASP A 147 13.07 5.94 -8.97
N LEU A 148 12.39 4.82 -8.69
CA LEU A 148 12.20 4.37 -7.34
C LEU A 148 13.40 3.56 -6.87
N SER A 149 13.76 3.76 -5.59
CA SER A 149 14.83 3.01 -4.95
C SER A 149 14.58 1.51 -5.02
N TRP A 150 15.68 0.73 -5.04
CA TRP A 150 15.61 -0.67 -4.63
C TRP A 150 15.00 -0.78 -3.22
N ALA A 151 14.22 -1.84 -2.98
CA ALA A 151 13.65 -2.12 -1.66
C ALA A 151 13.46 -3.63 -1.42
N PRO A 152 13.37 -4.10 -0.16
CA PRO A 152 13.21 -5.51 0.16
C PRO A 152 12.01 -6.20 -0.50
N LEU A 153 10.86 -5.52 -0.60
CA LEU A 153 9.66 -6.04 -1.29
C LEU A 153 9.51 -5.52 -2.72
N SER A 154 10.54 -4.85 -3.23
CA SER A 154 10.70 -4.49 -4.64
C SER A 154 12.14 -4.76 -5.11
N PRO A 155 12.59 -6.03 -5.04
CA PRO A 155 14.02 -6.38 -5.13
C PRO A 155 14.62 -6.22 -6.52
N LEU A 156 13.79 -6.10 -7.56
CA LEU A 156 14.26 -5.79 -8.92
C LEU A 156 14.77 -4.35 -9.03
N GLY A 157 14.36 -3.47 -8.10
CA GLY A 157 14.73 -2.07 -8.07
C GLY A 157 14.45 -1.33 -9.38
N PRO A 158 15.15 -0.21 -9.63
CA PRO A 158 15.06 0.51 -10.89
C PRO A 158 15.69 -0.25 -12.06
N TYR A 159 16.47 -1.30 -11.78
CA TYR A 159 17.25 -2.04 -12.77
C TYR A 159 16.39 -2.87 -13.74
N ILE A 160 15.28 -3.42 -13.26
CA ILE A 160 14.30 -4.15 -14.08
C ILE A 160 12.91 -3.58 -13.81
N ASN A 161 12.65 -2.43 -14.44
CA ASN A 161 11.39 -1.72 -14.29
C ASN A 161 10.77 -1.37 -15.66
N PRO A 162 10.29 -2.37 -16.44
CA PRO A 162 9.62 -2.11 -17.70
C PRO A 162 8.28 -1.40 -17.48
N LEU A 163 7.91 -0.56 -18.46
CA LEU A 163 6.55 -0.06 -18.61
C LEU A 163 5.61 -1.24 -18.87
N LEU A 164 4.60 -1.42 -18.01
CA LEU A 164 3.59 -2.47 -18.17
C LEU A 164 2.41 -1.99 -19.02
N PHE A 165 2.00 -0.74 -18.81
CA PHE A 165 0.82 -0.17 -19.43
C PHE A 165 0.92 1.36 -19.43
N GLU A 166 0.35 2.01 -20.42
CA GLU A 166 0.23 3.47 -20.47
C GLU A 166 -1.18 3.87 -20.88
N PHE A 167 -1.74 4.87 -20.21
CA PHE A 167 -3.06 5.41 -20.54
C PHE A 167 -3.12 6.91 -20.26
N ASN A 168 -3.50 7.70 -21.27
CA ASN A 168 -3.57 9.16 -21.21
C ASN A 168 -2.29 9.83 -20.66
N GLY A 169 -1.12 9.34 -21.09
CA GLY A 169 0.18 9.87 -20.66
C GLY A 169 0.57 9.47 -19.23
N ARG A 170 -0.12 8.51 -18.63
CA ARG A 170 0.18 7.97 -17.30
C ARG A 170 0.72 6.56 -17.43
N SER A 171 1.91 6.35 -16.88
CA SER A 171 2.63 5.08 -16.95
C SER A 171 2.32 4.21 -15.74
N LEU A 172 2.18 2.91 -15.99
CA LEU A 172 2.16 1.86 -14.98
C LEU A 172 3.47 1.08 -15.07
N MET A 173 4.28 1.12 -14.03
CA MET A 173 5.62 0.53 -14.00
C MET A 173 5.64 -0.78 -13.21
N LEU A 174 6.46 -1.76 -13.62
CA LEU A 174 6.50 -3.07 -12.95
C LEU A 174 6.90 -2.98 -11.48
N GLN A 175 7.93 -2.20 -11.17
CA GLN A 175 8.49 -2.06 -9.82
C GLN A 175 7.42 -1.67 -8.79
N ASN A 176 6.49 -0.80 -9.19
CA ASN A 176 5.40 -0.31 -8.34
C ASN A 176 4.38 -1.42 -7.99
N GLN A 177 4.31 -2.49 -8.78
CA GLN A 177 3.39 -3.61 -8.56
C GLN A 177 4.00 -4.73 -7.72
N ILE A 178 5.34 -4.85 -7.67
CA ILE A 178 6.03 -5.97 -7.02
C ILE A 178 5.65 -6.11 -5.54
N PRO A 179 5.62 -5.04 -4.72
CA PRO A 179 5.20 -5.16 -3.33
C PRO A 179 3.81 -5.79 -3.19
N TRP A 180 2.88 -5.45 -4.08
CA TRP A 180 1.49 -5.92 -4.05
C TRP A 180 1.28 -7.31 -4.65
N LEU A 181 2.26 -7.83 -5.38
CA LEU A 181 2.29 -9.25 -5.77
C LEU A 181 2.76 -10.16 -4.62
N LEU A 182 3.57 -9.62 -3.70
CA LEU A 182 4.18 -10.40 -2.61
C LEU A 182 3.42 -10.26 -1.29
N LEU A 183 3.10 -9.01 -0.90
CA LEU A 183 2.54 -8.67 0.41
C LEU A 183 1.24 -9.42 0.74
N PRO A 184 0.24 -9.54 -0.14
CA PRO A 184 -1.04 -10.12 0.28
C PRO A 184 -0.89 -11.59 0.67
N ALA A 185 0.03 -12.33 0.03
CA ALA A 185 0.35 -13.71 0.39
C ALA A 185 0.98 -13.80 1.78
N LEU A 186 1.92 -12.89 2.09
CA LEU A 186 2.57 -12.79 3.39
C LEU A 186 1.58 -12.46 4.50
N ILE A 187 0.70 -11.47 4.26
CA ILE A 187 -0.35 -11.07 5.21
C ILE A 187 -1.31 -12.22 5.45
N TYR A 188 -1.83 -12.85 4.38
CA TYR A 188 -2.82 -13.90 4.52
C TYR A 188 -2.27 -15.12 5.28
N LYS A 189 -1.03 -15.52 4.96
CA LYS A 189 -0.32 -16.59 5.69
C LYS A 189 -0.11 -16.22 7.16
N SER A 190 0.26 -14.98 7.46
CA SER A 190 0.47 -14.49 8.82
C SER A 190 -0.81 -14.55 9.66
N ILE A 191 -1.96 -14.16 9.09
CA ILE A 191 -3.26 -14.26 9.77
C ILE A 191 -3.60 -15.70 10.13
N ILE A 192 -3.39 -16.64 9.19
CA ILE A 192 -3.62 -18.07 9.43
C ILE A 192 -2.73 -18.59 10.56
N LEU A 193 -1.46 -18.18 10.61
CA LEU A 193 -0.54 -18.57 11.69
C LEU A 193 -0.95 -17.99 13.04
N LEU A 194 -1.46 -16.75 13.07
CA LEU A 194 -1.96 -16.12 14.29
C LEU A 194 -3.23 -16.79 14.83
N ASN A 195 -4.10 -17.31 13.96
CA ASN A 195 -5.36 -17.98 14.34
C ASN A 195 -5.22 -19.49 14.58
N LYS A 196 -4.07 -20.08 14.31
CA LYS A 196 -3.78 -21.49 14.65
C LYS A 196 -3.35 -21.71 16.10
N LYS A 197 -3.16 -20.63 16.85
CA LYS A 197 -2.81 -20.63 18.27
C LYS A 197 -4.03 -20.81 19.15
#